data_AF-A0A8H4IIF6-F1
#
_entry.id   AF-A0A8H4IIF6-F1
#
_cell.length_a   1.000
_cell.length_b   1.000
_cell.length_c   1.000
_cell.angle_alpha   90.00
_cell.angle_beta   90.00
_cell.angle_gamma   90.00
#
_symmetry.space_group_name_H-M   'P 1'
#
loop_
_entity.id
_entity.type
_entity.pdbx_description
1 polymer ?
#
loop_
_entity_poly.entity_id
_entity_poly.type
_entity_poly.pdbx_seq_one_letter_code
_entity_poly.pdbx_strand_id
1 'polypeptide(L)'
;MPPHPTFTLRPIRESDIPALHAIHVHYVSNTVNTFALEPTPPPPPPPPDELLSKFRVLRSLGLPCIVAVDSAAAEDVGPPVILGSIYVSPFRSAKGAYRQTVEFSLFCHPEHKGAGVGSALLMRLLDVLRKPEQWGGDWIGADWRGEEGIVREVIGCMALDEGGAKGGWGLKEWYERFGFEQVGHLKRVGKKFGKW
;
A
#
# COMPACT_ATOMS: atom_id res chain seq x y z
N MET A 1 -21.19 15.57 -12.64
CA MET A 1 -20.08 14.69 -12.18
C MET A 1 -20.70 13.38 -11.72
N PRO A 2 -20.16 12.21 -12.09
CA PRO A 2 -20.57 10.97 -11.43
C PRO A 2 -20.27 11.09 -9.93
N PRO A 3 -21.11 10.53 -9.04
CA PRO A 3 -20.84 10.55 -7.61
C PRO A 3 -19.51 9.86 -7.34
N HIS A 4 -18.65 10.49 -6.53
CA HIS A 4 -17.46 9.81 -6.04
C HIS A 4 -17.90 8.63 -5.17
N PRO A 5 -17.30 7.43 -5.32
CA PRO A 5 -17.63 6.32 -4.45
C PRO A 5 -17.38 6.73 -3.00
N THR A 6 -18.39 6.57 -2.15
CA THR A 6 -18.25 6.72 -0.69
C THR A 6 -17.50 5.48 -0.20
N PHE A 7 -16.42 5.65 0.55
CA PHE A 7 -15.62 4.53 1.04
C PHE A 7 -15.26 4.68 2.52
N THR A 8 -15.04 3.54 3.18
CA THR A 8 -14.51 3.47 4.53
C THR A 8 -13.06 2.97 4.51
N LEU A 9 -12.26 3.43 5.47
CA LEU A 9 -10.90 2.95 5.67
C LEU A 9 -10.87 2.09 6.93
N ARG A 10 -10.28 0.89 6.82
CA ARG A 10 -10.13 -0.04 7.94
C ARG A 10 -8.85 -0.88 7.80
N PRO A 11 -8.42 -1.57 8.87
CA PRO A 11 -7.38 -2.58 8.75
C PRO A 11 -7.77 -3.69 7.76
N ILE A 12 -6.75 -4.23 7.07
CA ILE A 12 -6.91 -5.38 6.15
C ILE A 12 -7.33 -6.62 6.94
N ARG A 13 -8.30 -7.36 6.41
CA ARG A 13 -8.80 -8.65 6.90
C ARG A 13 -8.40 -9.77 5.93
N GLU A 14 -8.42 -11.01 6.41
CA GLU A 14 -8.11 -12.18 5.56
C GLU A 14 -9.10 -12.33 4.39
N SER A 15 -10.35 -11.91 4.57
CA SER A 15 -11.38 -11.89 3.53
C SER A 15 -11.08 -10.93 2.38
N ASP A 16 -10.18 -9.96 2.57
CA ASP A 16 -9.84 -8.96 1.55
C ASP A 16 -8.77 -9.49 0.58
N ILE A 17 -8.04 -10.54 0.96
CA ILE A 17 -6.87 -11.04 0.24
C ILE A 17 -7.16 -11.38 -1.22
N PRO A 18 -8.27 -12.06 -1.58
CA PRO A 18 -8.56 -12.34 -2.99
C PRO A 18 -8.66 -11.08 -3.86
N ALA A 19 -9.32 -10.02 -3.35
CA ALA A 19 -9.46 -8.76 -4.08
C ALA A 19 -8.14 -7.99 -4.15
N LEU A 20 -7.36 -7.99 -3.06
CA LEU A 20 -6.04 -7.36 -3.01
C LEU A 20 -5.04 -8.04 -3.94
N HIS A 21 -5.08 -9.38 -4.01
CA HIS A 21 -4.28 -10.17 -4.94
C HIS A 21 -4.63 -9.82 -6.39
N ALA A 22 -5.92 -9.76 -6.74
CA ALA A 22 -6.36 -9.36 -8.08
C ALA A 22 -5.86 -7.96 -8.48
N ILE A 23 -5.92 -6.98 -7.56
CA ILE A 23 -5.34 -5.65 -7.77
C ILE A 23 -3.82 -5.77 -8.00
N HIS A 24 -3.11 -6.51 -7.17
CA HIS A 24 -1.65 -6.66 -7.30
C HIS A 24 -1.27 -7.31 -8.63
N VAL A 25 -1.94 -8.40 -9.03
CA VAL A 25 -1.76 -9.07 -10.34
C VAL A 25 -1.92 -8.07 -11.48
N HIS A 26 -2.92 -7.19 -11.45
CA HIS A 26 -3.06 -6.15 -12.46
C HIS A 26 -1.83 -5.24 -12.54
N TYR A 27 -1.32 -4.74 -11.40
CA TYR A 27 -0.14 -3.87 -11.39
C TYR A 27 1.13 -4.61 -11.84
N VAL A 28 1.30 -5.89 -11.48
CA VAL A 28 2.40 -6.72 -11.94
C VAL A 28 2.36 -6.87 -13.45
N SER A 29 1.21 -7.23 -14.02
CA SER A 29 1.09 -7.55 -15.44
C SER A 29 1.06 -6.33 -16.36
N ASN A 30 0.60 -5.17 -15.89
CA ASN A 30 0.24 -4.05 -16.76
C ASN A 30 0.99 -2.74 -16.49
N THR A 31 1.80 -2.65 -15.42
CA THR A 31 2.41 -1.37 -15.01
C THR A 31 3.85 -1.53 -14.50
N VAL A 32 4.58 -0.42 -14.44
CA VAL A 32 5.90 -0.35 -13.82
C VAL A 32 5.86 0.02 -12.34
N ASN A 33 4.66 0.21 -11.75
CA ASN A 33 4.50 0.64 -10.35
C ASN A 33 4.99 -0.41 -9.34
N THR A 34 5.23 -1.63 -9.78
CA THR A 34 5.89 -2.70 -9.02
C THR A 34 6.90 -3.39 -9.92
N PHE A 35 8.05 -3.76 -9.36
CA PHE A 35 9.10 -4.48 -10.09
C PHE A 35 8.98 -6.00 -9.98
N ALA A 36 7.91 -6.51 -9.38
CA ALA A 36 7.51 -7.90 -9.58
C ALA A 36 7.29 -8.14 -11.09
N LEU A 37 7.88 -9.24 -11.59
CA LEU A 37 7.89 -9.58 -13.02
C LEU A 37 6.78 -10.57 -13.36
N GLU A 38 6.56 -11.54 -12.47
CA GLU A 38 5.59 -12.60 -12.66
C GLU A 38 4.47 -12.45 -11.63
N PRO A 39 3.20 -12.44 -12.07
CA PRO A 39 2.10 -12.51 -11.13
C PRO A 39 2.16 -13.84 -10.38
N THR A 40 2.05 -13.79 -9.07
CA THR A 40 1.85 -14.99 -8.25
C THR A 40 0.58 -15.68 -8.73
N PRO A 41 0.61 -16.97 -9.11
CA PRO A 41 -0.60 -17.69 -9.49
C PRO A 41 -1.61 -17.64 -8.32
N PRO A 42 -2.92 -17.73 -8.60
CA PRO A 42 -3.90 -17.85 -7.53
C PRO A 42 -3.52 -19.07 -6.66
N PRO A 43 -3.43 -18.92 -5.32
CA PRO A 43 -3.03 -20.03 -4.48
C PRO A 43 -4.01 -21.21 -4.67
N PRO A 44 -3.53 -22.48 -4.70
CA PRO A 44 -4.44 -23.61 -4.66
C PRO A 44 -5.26 -23.58 -3.35
N PRO A 45 -6.41 -24.24 -3.21
CA PRO A 45 -7.03 -24.41 -1.88
C PRO A 45 -6.40 -25.61 -1.14
N PRO A 46 -5.89 -25.49 0.11
CA PRO A 46 -5.54 -24.30 0.88
C PRO A 46 -4.02 -24.21 1.16
N PRO A 47 -3.32 -23.17 0.72
CA PRO A 47 -2.22 -22.60 1.49
C PRO A 47 -2.37 -21.09 1.61
N PRO A 48 -1.65 -20.44 2.56
CA PRO A 48 -1.74 -19.01 2.69
C PRO A 48 -1.19 -18.35 1.42
N ASP A 49 -1.99 -17.46 0.85
CA ASP A 49 -1.54 -16.49 -0.14
C ASP A 49 -0.26 -15.78 0.37
N GLU A 50 0.74 -15.58 -0.48
CA GLU A 50 1.98 -14.88 -0.11
C GLU A 50 1.68 -13.49 0.48
N LEU A 51 0.65 -12.82 -0.02
CA LEU A 51 0.18 -11.53 0.46
C LEU A 51 -0.41 -11.63 1.88
N LEU A 52 -1.14 -12.71 2.18
CA LEU A 52 -1.65 -12.95 3.53
C LEU A 52 -0.50 -13.18 4.51
N SER A 53 0.48 -13.99 4.13
CA SER A 53 1.68 -14.24 4.94
C SER A 53 2.44 -12.93 5.20
N LYS A 54 2.60 -12.10 4.17
CA LYS A 54 3.19 -10.77 4.28
C LYS A 54 2.44 -9.89 5.28
N PHE A 55 1.12 -9.78 5.18
CA PHE A 55 0.35 -8.93 6.10
C PHE A 55 0.32 -9.46 7.53
N ARG A 56 0.38 -10.79 7.74
CA ARG A 56 0.57 -11.36 9.08
C ARG A 56 1.90 -10.93 9.68
N VAL A 57 3.00 -11.00 8.92
CA VAL A 57 4.33 -10.53 9.36
C VAL A 57 4.33 -9.03 9.65
N LEU A 58 3.76 -8.20 8.77
CA LEU A 58 3.73 -6.75 9.00
C LEU A 58 2.93 -6.40 10.26
N ARG A 59 1.79 -7.05 10.49
CA ARG A 59 0.99 -6.86 11.71
C ARG A 59 1.71 -7.36 12.97
N SER A 60 2.45 -8.49 12.90
CA SER A 60 3.25 -8.94 14.05
C SER A 60 4.43 -8.01 14.35
N LEU A 61 4.88 -7.24 13.37
CA LEU A 61 5.84 -6.15 13.56
C LEU A 61 5.18 -4.86 14.02
N GLY A 62 3.88 -4.85 14.30
CA GLY A 62 3.14 -3.68 14.68
C GLY A 62 3.15 -2.57 13.64
N LEU A 63 2.97 -2.94 12.37
CA LEU A 63 2.93 -2.02 11.23
C LEU A 63 1.54 -2.02 10.57
N PRO A 64 1.03 -0.84 10.17
CA PRO A 64 -0.30 -0.72 9.60
C PRO A 64 -0.42 -1.27 8.17
N CYS A 65 -1.53 -1.99 7.95
CA CYS A 65 -2.00 -2.51 6.67
C CYS A 65 -3.47 -2.09 6.52
N ILE A 66 -3.76 -1.15 5.62
CA ILE A 66 -5.04 -0.43 5.53
C ILE A 66 -5.67 -0.68 4.16
N VAL A 67 -6.99 -0.84 4.14
CA VAL A 67 -7.78 -1.02 2.93
C VAL A 67 -8.88 0.04 2.85
N ALA A 68 -9.19 0.47 1.62
CA ALA A 68 -10.36 1.27 1.30
C ALA A 68 -11.45 0.35 0.74
N VAL A 69 -12.63 0.40 1.35
CA VAL A 69 -13.77 -0.45 1.00
C VAL A 69 -14.94 0.42 0.57
N ASP A 70 -15.57 0.08 -0.55
CA ASP A 70 -16.79 0.75 -0.99
C ASP A 70 -17.87 0.65 0.09
N SER A 71 -18.43 1.79 0.49
CA SER A 71 -19.49 1.88 1.51
C SER A 71 -20.87 1.58 0.96
N ALA A 72 -21.05 1.57 -0.36
CA ALA A 72 -22.33 1.28 -1.01
C ALA A 72 -22.57 -0.22 -1.19
N ALA A 73 -21.53 -1.05 -1.10
CA ALA A 73 -21.66 -2.50 -1.08
C ALA A 73 -22.23 -2.91 0.29
N ALA A 74 -23.53 -3.19 0.36
CA ALA A 74 -24.17 -3.73 1.55
C ALA A 74 -23.45 -5.03 1.98
N GLU A 75 -23.15 -5.16 3.28
CA GLU A 75 -22.44 -6.33 3.84
C GLU A 75 -23.14 -7.67 3.52
N ASP A 76 -24.43 -7.63 3.20
CA ASP A 76 -25.29 -8.79 2.90
C ASP A 76 -25.35 -9.19 1.41
N VAL A 77 -24.76 -8.42 0.49
CA VAL A 77 -24.93 -8.62 -0.97
C VAL A 77 -23.71 -9.27 -1.64
N GLY A 78 -22.65 -9.55 -0.88
CA GLY A 78 -21.47 -10.24 -1.39
C GLY A 78 -20.17 -9.81 -0.69
N PRO A 79 -19.01 -10.25 -1.20
CA PRO A 79 -17.72 -9.83 -0.64
C PRO A 79 -17.52 -8.31 -0.78
N PRO A 80 -16.79 -7.68 0.16
CA PRO A 80 -16.54 -6.24 0.12
C PRO A 80 -15.82 -5.82 -1.17
N VAL A 81 -16.25 -4.72 -1.78
CA VAL A 81 -15.57 -4.15 -2.95
C VAL A 81 -14.36 -3.35 -2.47
N ILE A 82 -13.17 -3.84 -2.80
CA ILE A 82 -11.91 -3.21 -2.39
C ILE A 82 -11.47 -2.19 -3.43
N LEU A 83 -11.38 -0.92 -3.01
CA LEU A 83 -11.01 0.21 -3.86
C LEU A 83 -9.51 0.52 -3.85
N GLY A 84 -8.77 -0.02 -2.88
CA GLY A 84 -7.33 0.14 -2.79
C GLY A 84 -6.78 -0.28 -1.43
N SER A 85 -5.46 -0.35 -1.34
CA SER A 85 -4.75 -0.65 -0.10
C SER A 85 -3.45 0.11 0.02
N ILE A 86 -3.03 0.33 1.26
CA ILE A 86 -1.72 0.85 1.61
C ILE A 86 -1.16 0.09 2.81
N TYR A 87 0.13 -0.17 2.79
CA TYR A 87 0.84 -0.78 3.92
C TYR A 87 2.29 -0.31 3.94
N VAL A 88 2.96 -0.51 5.08
CA VAL A 88 4.39 -0.23 5.23
C VAL A 88 5.18 -1.48 5.59
N SER A 89 6.42 -1.53 5.11
CA SER A 89 7.40 -2.58 5.46
C SER A 89 8.68 -1.93 5.99
N PRO A 90 9.45 -2.61 6.88
CA PRO A 90 10.72 -2.07 7.36
C PRO A 90 11.70 -1.83 6.20
N PHE A 91 12.30 -0.64 6.15
CA PHE A 91 13.31 -0.33 5.15
C PHE A 91 14.63 -1.01 5.50
N ARG A 92 15.19 -1.81 4.57
CA ARG A 92 16.49 -2.50 4.73
C ARG A 92 16.61 -3.25 6.08
N SER A 93 15.61 -4.07 6.40
CA SER A 93 15.43 -4.76 7.70
C SER A 93 16.66 -5.50 8.25
N ALA A 94 17.56 -6.00 7.39
CA ALA A 94 18.79 -6.65 7.80
C ALA A 94 19.80 -5.74 8.54
N LYS A 95 19.53 -4.43 8.62
CA LYS A 95 20.41 -3.43 9.22
C LYS A 95 19.65 -2.64 10.30
N GLY A 96 19.91 -2.94 11.58
CA GLY A 96 19.17 -2.38 12.72
C GLY A 96 19.18 -0.85 12.86
N ALA A 97 20.10 -0.15 12.19
CA ALA A 97 20.10 1.32 12.15
C ALA A 97 18.89 1.90 11.39
N TYR A 98 18.23 1.14 10.52
CA TYR A 98 17.02 1.57 9.79
C TYR A 98 15.71 1.15 10.46
N ARG A 99 15.73 0.64 11.69
CA ARG A 99 14.53 0.05 12.34
C ARG A 99 13.35 1.02 12.49
N GLN A 100 13.62 2.33 12.53
CA GLN A 100 12.61 3.39 12.60
C GLN A 100 12.25 3.98 11.21
N THR A 101 12.76 3.39 10.14
CA THR A 101 12.47 3.78 8.76
C THR A 101 11.62 2.71 8.09
N VAL A 102 10.54 3.14 7.44
CA VAL A 102 9.66 2.24 6.69
C VAL A 102 9.50 2.71 5.25
N GLU A 103 9.14 1.79 4.37
CA GLU A 103 8.74 2.08 3.00
C GLU A 103 7.28 1.69 2.83
N PHE A 104 6.46 2.56 2.21
CA PHE A 104 5.07 2.22 1.93
C PHE A 104 4.88 1.70 0.51
N SER A 105 3.86 0.87 0.34
CA SER A 105 3.31 0.47 -0.95
C SER A 105 1.83 0.84 -0.99
N LEU A 106 1.40 1.50 -2.07
CA LEU A 106 0.03 1.98 -2.27
C LEU A 106 -0.49 1.52 -3.63
N PHE A 107 -1.63 0.84 -3.65
CA PHE A 107 -2.30 0.41 -4.88
C PHE A 107 -3.77 0.76 -4.82
N CYS A 108 -4.25 1.53 -5.80
CA CYS A 108 -5.68 1.76 -6.00
C CYS A 108 -6.24 0.77 -7.02
N HIS A 109 -7.51 0.36 -6.88
CA HIS A 109 -8.18 -0.46 -7.86
C HIS A 109 -8.11 0.21 -9.25
N PRO A 110 -7.80 -0.52 -10.34
CA PRO A 110 -7.57 0.06 -11.67
C PRO A 110 -8.71 0.93 -12.18
N GLU A 111 -9.95 0.56 -11.86
CA GLU A 111 -11.18 1.23 -12.29
C GLU A 111 -11.63 2.37 -11.36
N HIS A 112 -10.97 2.54 -10.20
CA HIS A 112 -11.33 3.56 -9.20
C HIS A 112 -10.20 4.57 -8.94
N LYS A 113 -9.31 4.75 -9.93
CA LYS A 113 -8.27 5.78 -9.89
C LYS A 113 -8.90 7.19 -9.96
N GLY A 114 -8.25 8.16 -9.32
CA GLY A 114 -8.70 9.56 -9.35
C GLY A 114 -9.91 9.88 -8.46
N ALA A 115 -10.45 8.92 -7.71
CA ALA A 115 -11.58 9.10 -6.80
C ALA A 115 -11.19 9.53 -5.37
N GLY A 116 -9.95 10.00 -5.16
CA GLY A 116 -9.45 10.41 -3.83
C GLY A 116 -9.04 9.25 -2.90
N VAL A 117 -9.24 7.99 -3.30
CA VAL A 117 -8.91 6.78 -2.52
C VAL A 117 -7.45 6.76 -2.06
N GLY A 118 -6.50 6.96 -2.98
CA GLY A 118 -5.07 6.97 -2.65
C GLY A 118 -4.68 8.05 -1.65
N SER A 119 -5.29 9.24 -1.75
CA SER A 119 -5.07 10.34 -0.81
C SER A 119 -5.58 9.99 0.57
N ALA A 120 -6.79 9.43 0.67
CA ALA A 120 -7.37 9.05 1.95
C ALA A 120 -6.56 7.93 2.62
N LEU A 121 -6.11 6.93 1.86
CA LEU A 121 -5.24 5.86 2.34
C LEU A 121 -3.91 6.40 2.88
N LEU A 122 -3.21 7.25 2.11
CA LEU A 122 -1.92 7.81 2.55
C LEU A 122 -2.07 8.71 3.77
N MET A 123 -3.10 9.56 3.83
CA MET A 123 -3.36 10.38 5.03
C MET A 123 -3.60 9.51 6.26
N ARG A 124 -4.42 8.46 6.15
CA ARG A 124 -4.70 7.57 7.27
C ARG A 124 -3.44 6.81 7.70
N LEU A 125 -2.64 6.32 6.76
CA LEU A 125 -1.37 5.66 7.07
C LEU A 125 -0.46 6.59 7.88
N LEU A 126 -0.25 7.83 7.42
CA LEU A 126 0.61 8.79 8.10
C LEU A 126 0.08 9.17 9.50
N ASP A 127 -1.23 9.29 9.66
CA ASP A 127 -1.84 9.55 10.97
C ASP A 127 -1.62 8.39 11.94
N VAL A 128 -1.80 7.15 11.47
CA VAL A 128 -1.52 5.93 12.25
C VAL A 128 -0.05 5.83 12.63
N LEU A 129 0.88 6.15 11.72
CA LEU A 129 2.32 6.08 12.00
C LEU A 129 2.81 7.19 12.93
N ARG A 130 2.20 8.37 12.90
CA ARG A 130 2.57 9.50 13.77
C ARG A 130 2.07 9.35 15.20
N LYS A 131 0.89 8.76 15.38
CA LYS A 131 0.22 8.64 16.68
C LYS A 131 -0.26 7.22 16.95
N PRO A 132 0.62 6.20 16.82
CA PRO A 132 0.22 4.80 16.91
C PRO A 132 -0.53 4.48 18.21
N GLU A 133 -0.20 5.14 19.32
CA GLU A 133 -0.87 5.01 20.62
C GLU A 133 -2.36 5.39 20.62
N GLN A 134 -2.82 6.16 19.63
CA GLN A 134 -4.23 6.54 19.47
C GLN A 134 -5.04 5.49 18.70
N TRP A 135 -4.37 4.46 18.18
CA TRP A 135 -5.00 3.42 17.37
C TRP A 135 -4.97 2.07 18.11
N GLY A 136 -6.06 1.33 18.00
CA GLY A 136 -6.16 -0.01 18.60
C GLY A 136 -5.27 -1.05 17.92
N GLY A 137 -5.10 -2.20 18.57
CA GLY A 137 -4.22 -3.29 18.09
C GLY A 137 -4.56 -3.82 16.69
N ASP A 138 -5.78 -3.63 16.21
CA ASP A 138 -6.17 -3.97 14.83
C ASP A 138 -5.44 -3.13 13.78
N TRP A 139 -5.02 -1.91 14.11
CA TRP A 139 -4.35 -0.97 13.19
C TRP A 139 -2.84 -1.11 13.20
N ILE A 140 -2.24 -1.38 14.36
CA ILE A 140 -0.78 -1.34 14.58
C ILE A 140 -0.24 -2.59 15.28
N GLY A 141 -0.99 -3.69 15.28
CA GLY A 141 -0.63 -4.92 15.99
C GLY A 141 -0.86 -4.83 17.51
N ALA A 142 -1.05 -5.99 18.16
CA ALA A 142 -1.30 -6.07 19.60
C ALA A 142 -0.06 -5.69 20.45
N ASP A 143 1.14 -5.86 19.89
CA ASP A 143 2.42 -5.70 20.59
C ASP A 143 3.08 -4.36 20.25
N TRP A 144 2.44 -3.25 20.62
CA TRP A 144 3.02 -1.92 20.40
C TRP A 144 4.47 -1.84 20.89
N ARG A 145 5.36 -1.37 20.01
CA ARG A 145 6.82 -1.53 20.12
C ARG A 145 7.53 -0.48 21.00
N GLY A 146 6.79 0.34 21.75
CA GLY A 146 7.38 1.41 22.58
C GLY A 146 8.19 2.43 21.75
N GLU A 147 9.19 3.09 22.36
CA GLU A 147 10.00 4.11 21.70
C GLU A 147 10.78 3.59 20.48
N GLU A 148 11.27 2.36 20.55
CA GLU A 148 11.98 1.68 19.46
C GLU A 148 11.06 1.32 18.28
N GLY A 149 9.75 1.30 18.55
CA GLY A 149 8.67 1.12 17.59
C GLY A 149 8.28 2.34 16.77
N ILE A 150 8.71 3.53 17.21
CA ILE A 150 8.32 4.80 16.60
C ILE A 150 8.93 4.88 15.21
N VAL A 151 8.07 5.02 14.21
CA VAL A 151 8.49 5.34 12.85
C VAL A 151 8.88 6.81 12.79
N ARG A 152 10.14 7.06 12.45
CA ARG A 152 10.70 8.40 12.26
C ARG A 152 10.62 8.84 10.80
N GLU A 153 10.87 7.90 9.89
CA GLU A 153 10.99 8.19 8.46
C GLU A 153 10.13 7.26 7.63
N VAL A 154 9.47 7.82 6.62
CA VAL A 154 8.62 7.09 5.66
C VAL A 154 9.14 7.36 4.26
N ILE A 155 9.50 6.29 3.54
CA ILE A 155 10.01 6.35 2.17
C ILE A 155 8.90 5.93 1.20
N GLY A 156 8.72 6.71 0.15
CA GLY A 156 7.97 6.31 -1.04
C GLY A 156 8.94 6.02 -2.18
N CYS A 157 9.02 4.77 -2.62
CA CYS A 157 9.74 4.40 -3.84
C CYS A 157 8.73 4.35 -5.00
N MET A 158 8.96 5.11 -6.06
CA MET A 158 8.13 5.07 -7.26
C MET A 158 8.98 4.84 -8.51
N ALA A 159 8.44 4.07 -9.44
CA ALA A 159 8.97 4.02 -10.79
C ALA A 159 8.56 5.28 -11.55
N LEU A 160 9.49 5.83 -12.33
CA LEU A 160 9.18 6.91 -13.27
C LEU A 160 8.74 6.30 -14.60
N ASP A 161 7.45 6.41 -14.91
CA ASP A 161 6.92 6.08 -16.25
C ASP A 161 6.77 7.34 -17.08
N GLU A 162 7.68 7.58 -18.03
CA GLU A 162 7.68 8.77 -18.86
C GLU A 162 6.39 8.93 -19.70
N GLY A 163 5.64 7.84 -19.94
CA GLY A 163 4.32 7.88 -20.59
C GLY A 163 3.17 8.29 -19.66
N GLY A 164 3.43 8.38 -18.35
CA GLY A 164 2.46 8.75 -17.33
C GLY A 164 2.20 10.24 -17.21
N ALA A 165 1.31 10.61 -16.29
CA ALA A 165 0.95 12.00 -16.03
C ALA A 165 2.20 12.87 -15.74
N LYS A 166 2.25 14.04 -16.39
CA LYS A 166 3.36 15.00 -16.28
C LYS A 166 4.73 14.39 -16.61
N GLY A 167 4.79 13.53 -17.63
CA GLY A 167 6.03 12.85 -18.02
C GLY A 167 6.57 11.92 -16.93
N GLY A 168 5.66 11.27 -16.19
CA GLY A 168 5.99 10.38 -15.05
C GLY A 168 6.11 11.05 -13.69
N TRP A 169 6.22 12.38 -13.64
CA TRP A 169 6.41 13.13 -12.39
C TRP A 169 5.12 13.42 -11.62
N GLY A 170 3.95 13.10 -12.19
CA GLY A 170 2.66 13.38 -11.55
C GLY A 170 2.52 12.72 -10.17
N LEU A 171 3.07 11.52 -9.97
CA LEU A 171 3.03 10.84 -8.68
C LEU A 171 3.98 11.48 -7.66
N LYS A 172 5.15 11.97 -8.10
CA LYS A 172 6.07 12.73 -7.25
C LYS A 172 5.40 14.00 -6.73
N GLU A 173 4.77 14.77 -7.61
CA GLU A 173 4.06 15.99 -7.20
C GLU A 173 2.86 15.68 -6.30
N TRP A 174 2.20 14.53 -6.51
CA TRP A 174 1.16 14.06 -5.61
C TRP A 174 1.71 13.75 -4.21
N TYR A 175 2.87 13.10 -4.09
CA TYR A 175 3.52 12.86 -2.80
C TYR A 175 3.90 14.16 -2.07
N GLU A 176 4.37 15.18 -2.79
CA GLU A 176 4.73 16.48 -2.19
C GLU A 176 3.56 17.16 -1.47
N ARG A 177 2.32 16.92 -1.93
CA ARG A 177 1.11 17.42 -1.26
C ARG A 177 0.89 16.84 0.14
N PHE A 178 1.56 15.74 0.48
CA PHE A 178 1.53 15.12 1.82
C PHE A 178 2.79 15.43 2.64
N GLY A 179 3.67 16.31 2.14
CA GLY A 179 4.89 16.73 2.80
C GLY A 179 6.10 15.83 2.53
N PHE A 180 6.02 14.92 1.55
CA PHE A 180 7.21 14.19 1.09
C PHE A 180 8.09 15.11 0.25
N GLU A 181 9.40 14.86 0.28
CA GLU A 181 10.38 15.50 -0.58
C GLU A 181 11.12 14.47 -1.43
N GLN A 182 11.57 14.88 -2.62
CA GLN A 182 12.39 14.02 -3.46
C GLN A 182 13.84 14.04 -2.97
N VAL A 183 14.32 12.91 -2.45
CA VAL A 183 15.70 12.77 -1.96
C VAL A 183 16.66 12.13 -2.98
N GLY A 184 16.15 11.59 -4.08
CA GLY A 184 16.99 10.96 -5.11
C GLY A 184 16.25 10.52 -6.36
N HIS A 185 17.01 10.17 -7.39
CA HIS A 185 16.51 9.53 -8.62
C HIS A 185 17.56 8.55 -9.13
N LEU A 186 17.27 7.26 -8.94
CA LEU A 186 18.11 6.17 -9.41
C LEU A 186 17.73 5.83 -10.87
N LYS A 187 18.58 6.21 -11.82
CA LYS A 187 18.31 6.02 -13.25
C LYS A 187 18.65 4.59 -13.69
N ARG A 188 17.77 3.96 -14.46
CA ARG A 188 18.00 2.65 -15.11
C ARG A 188 18.38 1.52 -14.14
N VAL A 189 17.77 1.50 -12.96
CA VAL A 189 18.08 0.51 -11.91
C VAL A 189 17.20 -0.74 -11.95
N GLY A 190 16.13 -0.73 -12.74
CA GLY A 190 15.29 -1.90 -12.94
C GLY A 190 14.79 -1.97 -14.37
N LYS A 191 14.57 -3.19 -14.86
CA LYS A 191 14.06 -3.43 -16.20
C LYS A 191 12.72 -4.13 -16.13
N LYS A 192 11.70 -3.59 -16.79
CA LYS A 192 10.38 -4.22 -16.93
C LYS A 192 9.76 -3.87 -18.28
N PHE A 193 9.03 -4.81 -18.89
CA PHE A 193 8.46 -4.66 -20.24
C PHE A 193 9.46 -4.19 -21.30
N GLY A 194 10.71 -4.68 -21.21
CA GLY A 194 11.78 -4.33 -22.13
C GLY A 194 12.39 -2.93 -21.93
N LYS A 195 11.88 -2.12 -21.01
CA LYS A 195 12.34 -0.76 -20.71
C LYS A 195 13.12 -0.72 -19.39
N TRP A 196 14.05 0.23 -19.26
CA TRP A 196 14.92 0.46 -18.10
C TRP A 196 14.53 1.73 -17.34
#